data_AF-A0A2W4WEU9-F1
#
_entry.id   AF-A0A2W4WEU9-F1
#
_cell.length_a   1.000
_cell.length_b   1.000
_cell.length_c   1.000
_cell.angle_alpha   90.00
_cell.angle_beta   90.00
_cell.angle_gamma   90.00
#
_symmetry.space_group_name_H-M   'P 1'
#
loop_
_entity.id
_entity.type
_entity.pdbx_description
1 polymer ?
#
loop_
_entity_poly.entity_id
_entity_poly.type
_entity_poly.pdbx_seq_one_letter_code
_entity_poly.pdbx_strand_id
1 'polypeptide(L)' 'LQSSQAEVEPTEPLSFSIASFKRQALNAHLLDLFTAMFDLEPTLIKSHPNYQTLLNYGAIAA' A
#
# COMPACT_ATOMS: atom_id res chain seq x y z
N LEU A 1 -9.86 -10.66 48.00
CA LEU A 1 -9.56 -9.63 46.98
C LEU A 1 -8.85 -10.34 45.84
N GLN A 2 -9.61 -10.82 44.85
CA GLN A 2 -9.05 -11.45 43.65
C GLN A 2 -8.70 -10.35 42.66
N SER A 3 -7.41 -10.21 42.36
CA SER A 3 -6.88 -9.24 41.41
C SER A 3 -7.25 -9.66 39.99
N SER A 4 -8.08 -8.86 39.33
CA SER A 4 -8.37 -8.98 37.90
C SER A 4 -7.15 -8.52 37.11
N GLN A 5 -6.40 -9.45 36.53
CA GLN A 5 -5.38 -9.11 35.53
C GLN A 5 -6.11 -8.77 34.23
N ALA A 6 -6.04 -7.51 33.82
CA ALA A 6 -6.44 -7.07 32.49
C ALA A 6 -5.45 -7.67 31.49
N GLU A 7 -5.97 -8.51 30.59
CA GLU A 7 -5.25 -9.10 29.47
C GLU A 7 -4.91 -7.99 28.48
N VAL A 8 -3.63 -7.58 28.45
CA VAL A 8 -3.12 -6.63 27.45
C VAL A 8 -2.86 -7.45 26.19
N GLU A 9 -3.83 -7.45 25.28
CA GLU A 9 -3.68 -7.98 23.93
C GLU A 9 -2.38 -7.41 23.31
N PRO A 10 -1.44 -8.26 22.88
CA PRO A 10 -0.20 -7.78 22.29
C PRO A 10 -0.53 -7.07 20.98
N THR A 11 -0.43 -5.74 20.98
CA THR A 11 -0.52 -4.95 19.76
C THR A 11 0.68 -5.33 18.90
N GLU A 12 0.44 -6.14 17.86
CA GLU A 12 1.49 -6.53 16.92
C GLU A 12 2.17 -5.26 16.39
N PRO A 13 3.51 -5.18 16.45
CA PRO A 13 4.21 -4.01 15.96
C PRO A 13 3.92 -3.86 14.47
N LEU A 14 3.49 -2.67 14.06
CA LEU A 14 3.34 -2.28 12.66
C LEU A 14 4.69 -2.43 11.94
N SER A 15 4.91 -3.58 11.32
CA SER A 15 6.07 -3.83 10.48
C SER A 15 5.81 -3.18 9.12
N PHE A 16 6.68 -2.27 8.72
CA PHE A 16 6.65 -1.69 7.38
C PHE A 16 7.94 -2.03 6.65
N SER A 17 7.81 -2.51 5.42
CA SER A 17 8.95 -2.75 4.54
C SER A 17 9.27 -1.49 3.75
N ILE A 18 10.43 -0.89 4.03
CA ILE A 18 10.94 0.25 3.24
C ILE A 18 11.06 -0.13 1.75
N ALA A 19 11.41 -1.38 1.44
CA ALA A 19 11.48 -1.86 0.07
C ALA A 19 10.10 -1.84 -0.61
N SER A 20 9.06 -2.25 0.11
CA SER A 20 7.68 -2.22 -0.37
C SER A 20 7.16 -0.79 -0.52
N PHE A 21 7.50 0.11 0.39
CA PHE A 21 7.16 1.54 0.27
C PHE A 21 7.81 2.17 -0.96
N LYS A 22 9.12 1.95 -1.16
CA LYS A 22 9.85 2.45 -2.34
C LYS A 22 9.28 1.90 -3.65
N ARG A 23 8.87 0.63 -3.67
CA ARG A 23 8.27 0.03 -4.86
C ARG A 23 6.90 0.59 -5.18
N GLN A 24 6.04 0.79 -4.18
CA GLN A 24 4.75 1.46 -4.38
C GLN A 24 4.92 2.87 -4.95
N ALA A 25 5.87 3.65 -4.40
CA ALA A 25 6.16 4.99 -4.91
C ALA A 25 6.65 4.97 -6.37
N LEU A 26 7.53 4.02 -6.73
CA LEU A 26 7.97 3.83 -8.11
C LEU A 26 6.82 3.45 -9.04
N ASN A 27 5.97 2.51 -8.64
CA ASN A 27 4.81 2.07 -9.44
C ASN A 27 3.83 3.23 -9.68
N ALA A 28 3.57 4.05 -8.66
CA ALA A 28 2.75 5.25 -8.80
C ALA A 28 3.35 6.22 -9.83
N HIS A 29 4.66 6.48 -9.74
CA HIS A 29 5.35 7.37 -10.67
C HIS A 29 5.32 6.87 -12.12
N LEU A 30 5.58 5.57 -12.33
CA LEU A 30 5.50 4.95 -13.66
C LEU A 30 4.08 5.02 -14.24
N LEU A 31 3.06 4.83 -13.39
CA LEU A 31 1.68 4.95 -13.83
C LEU A 31 1.33 6.38 -14.25
N ASP A 32 1.72 7.39 -13.48
CA ASP A 32 1.52 8.80 -13.87
C ASP A 32 2.28 9.11 -15.19
N LEU A 33 3.49 8.57 -15.37
CA LEU A 33 4.26 8.71 -16.61
C LEU A 33 3.55 8.08 -17.81
N PHE A 34 3.10 6.83 -17.70
CA PHE A 34 2.37 6.15 -18.78
C PHE A 34 1.04 6.82 -19.09
N THR A 35 0.33 7.26 -18.05
CA THR A 35 -0.92 8.01 -18.20
C THR A 35 -0.71 9.27 -19.02
N ALA A 36 0.34 10.04 -18.74
CA ALA A 36 0.69 11.24 -19.50
C ALA A 36 1.18 10.92 -20.93
N MET A 37 2.04 9.92 -21.10
CA MET A 37 2.60 9.56 -22.42
C MET A 37 1.55 9.03 -23.41
N PHE A 38 0.53 8.34 -22.90
CA PHE A 38 -0.54 7.77 -23.72
C PHE A 38 -1.84 8.57 -23.71
N ASP A 39 -1.83 9.77 -23.11
CA ASP A 39 -3.01 10.65 -22.96
C ASP A 39 -4.23 9.91 -22.36
N LEU A 40 -3.98 9.10 -21.33
CA LEU A 40 -5.01 8.36 -20.63
C LEU A 40 -5.70 9.25 -19.59
N GLU A 41 -6.95 8.94 -19.30
CA GLU A 41 -7.75 9.67 -18.32
C GLU A 41 -7.35 9.22 -16.88
N PRO A 42 -6.73 10.12 -16.06
CA PRO A 42 -6.14 9.72 -14.78
C PRO A 42 -7.18 9.33 -13.72
N THR A 43 -8.37 9.91 -13.79
CA THR A 43 -9.42 9.80 -12.77
C THR A 43 -10.07 8.41 -12.80
N LEU A 44 -10.30 7.87 -13.99
CA LEU A 44 -10.77 6.53 -14.31
C LEU A 44 -9.74 5.50 -13.84
N ILE A 45 -8.46 5.72 -14.13
CA ILE A 45 -7.37 4.83 -13.69
C ILE A 45 -7.32 4.78 -12.15
N LYS A 46 -7.33 5.93 -11.47
CA LYS A 46 -7.25 6.00 -10.00
C LYS A 46 -8.51 5.50 -9.29
N SER A 47 -9.67 5.58 -9.95
CA SER A 47 -10.94 5.06 -9.43
C SER A 47 -11.11 3.55 -9.61
N HIS A 48 -10.25 2.90 -10.41
CA HIS A 48 -10.40 1.49 -10.74
C HIS A 48 -10.15 0.60 -9.50
N PRO A 49 -10.96 -0.45 -9.25
CA PRO A 49 -10.81 -1.31 -8.06
C PRO A 49 -9.43 -1.99 -7.98
N ASN A 50 -8.79 -2.24 -9.11
CA ASN A 50 -7.44 -2.84 -9.17
C ASN A 50 -6.30 -1.82 -9.02
N TYR A 51 -6.58 -0.54 -8.81
CA TYR A 51 -5.54 0.49 -8.66
C TYR A 51 -4.56 0.14 -7.54
N GLN A 52 -5.06 -0.29 -6.38
CA GLN A 52 -4.20 -0.67 -5.26
C GLN A 52 -3.35 -1.92 -5.58
N THR A 53 -3.90 -2.89 -6.31
CA THR A 53 -3.17 -4.08 -6.77
C THR A 53 -1.99 -3.69 -7.67
N LEU A 54 -2.21 -2.72 -8.57
CA LEU A 54 -1.16 -2.19 -9.44
C LEU A 54 -0.07 -1.47 -8.65
N LEU A 55 -0.44 -0.63 -7.67
CA LEU A 55 0.53 0.02 -6.79
C LEU A 55 1.36 -1.00 -5.98
N ASN A 56 0.73 -2.08 -5.54
CA ASN A 56 1.38 -3.14 -4.78
C ASN A 56 2.18 -4.12 -5.65
N TYR A 57 2.23 -3.94 -6.96
CA TYR A 57 2.92 -4.86 -7.85
C TYR A 57 4.41 -5.02 -7.49
N GLY A 58 4.83 -6.25 -7.21
CA GLY A 58 6.20 -6.59 -6.80
C GLY A 58 6.61 -6.08 -5.41
N ALA A 59 5.70 -5.44 -4.66
CA ALA A 59 5.92 -5.13 -3.24
C ALA A 59 6.00 -6.44 -2.45
N ILE A 60 6.91 -6.50 -1.48
CA ILE A 60 7.06 -7.67 -0.62
C ILE A 60 6.00 -7.55 0.48
N ALA A 61 5.17 -8.58 0.65
CA ALA A 61 4.28 -8.65 1.81
C ALA A 61 5.14 -8.64 3.07
N ALA A 62 4.84 -7.75 4.02
CA ALA A 62 5.48 -7.73 5.33
C ALA A 62 5.13 -9.01 6.10
#